data_AF-A0A673IXM9-F1
#
_entry.id   AF-A0A673IXM9-F1
#
_cell.length_a   1.000
_cell.length_b   1.000
_cell.length_c   1.000
_cell.angle_alpha   90.00
_cell.angle_beta   90.00
_cell.angle_gamma   90.00
#
_symmetry.space_group_name_H-M   'P 1'
#
loop_
_entity.id
_entity.type
_entity.pdbx_description
1 polymer ?
#
loop_
_entity_poly.entity_id
_entity_poly.type
_entity_poly.pdbx_seq_one_letter_code
_entity_poly.pdbx_strand_id
1 'polypeptide(L)' 'LKITCTASEDPTGCSGGGSIMIWGAFSFNGIMELQVVQGRQTAAGYVDMLQRASLLTEGPRLCGNDWVFQQDNAAVHNPL' A
#
# COMPACT_ATOMS: atom_id res chain seq x y z
N LEU A 1 4.74 1.19 0.34
CA LEU A 1 4.90 0.27 -0.82
C LEU A 1 3.54 -0.35 -1.13
N LYS A 2 2.99 -0.07 -2.31
CA LYS A 2 1.74 -0.69 -2.78
C LYS A 2 2.12 -1.82 -3.73
N ILE A 3 1.93 -3.06 -3.31
CA ILE A 3 2.28 -4.24 -4.10
C ILE A 3 0.99 -4.82 -4.69
N THR A 4 0.98 -5.06 -5.99
CA THR A 4 -0.09 -5.86 -6.62
C THR A 4 0.49 -7.21 -6.96
N CYS A 5 -0.09 -8.28 -6.41
CA CYS A 5 0.30 -9.65 -6.72
C CYS A 5 -0.78 -10.28 -7.62
N THR A 6 -0.40 -10.67 -8.84
CA THR A 6 -1.22 -11.43 -9.78
C THR A 6 -0.81 -12.89 -9.70
N ALA A 7 -1.69 -13.80 -9.31
CA ALA A 7 -1.41 -15.23 -9.44
C ALA A 7 -1.61 -15.61 -10.91
N SER A 8 -0.56 -16.02 -11.62
CA SER A 8 -0.67 -16.59 -12.97
C SER A 8 -0.47 -18.10 -12.89
N GLU A 9 -1.49 -18.88 -13.25
CA GLU A 9 -1.34 -20.33 -13.47
C GLU A 9 -0.97 -20.67 -14.93
N ASP A 10 -0.83 -19.65 -15.78
CA ASP A 10 -0.57 -19.79 -17.22
C ASP A 10 0.89 -19.42 -17.54
N PRO A 11 1.69 -20.31 -18.17
CA PRO A 11 3.05 -19.99 -18.64
C PRO A 11 3.04 -19.02 -19.83
N THR A 12 1.88 -18.75 -20.43
CA THR A 12 1.70 -17.63 -21.37
C THR A 12 1.23 -16.41 -20.58
N GLY A 13 1.90 -15.26 -20.72
CA GLY A 13 1.77 -14.06 -19.87
C GLY A 13 0.42 -13.32 -19.89
N CYS A 14 -0.70 -14.04 -20.04
CA CYS A 14 -2.04 -13.55 -19.87
C CYS A 14 -2.46 -13.72 -18.39
N SER A 15 -2.77 -12.62 -17.72
CA SER A 15 -3.19 -12.55 -16.31
C SER A 15 -4.62 -13.11 -16.11
N GLY A 16 -4.84 -14.37 -16.47
CA GLY A 16 -6.14 -15.05 -16.31
C GLY A 16 -6.48 -15.43 -14.87
N GLY A 17 -5.51 -15.43 -13.97
CA GLY A 17 -5.72 -15.64 -12.53
C GLY A 17 -6.00 -14.32 -11.80
N GLY A 18 -6.81 -14.41 -10.74
CA GLY A 18 -7.15 -13.25 -9.90
C GLY A 18 -5.92 -12.56 -9.33
N SER A 19 -6.05 -11.28 -9.01
CA SER A 19 -4.99 -10.51 -8.35
C SER A 19 -5.47 -9.92 -7.03
N ILE A 20 -4.55 -9.86 -6.08
CA ILE A 20 -4.75 -9.17 -4.80
C ILE A 20 -3.81 -7.97 -4.74
N MET A 21 -4.33 -6.85 -4.29
CA MET A 21 -3.56 -5.65 -4.05
C MET A 21 -3.36 -5.48 -2.55
N ILE A 22 -2.12 -5.29 -2.14
CA ILE A 22 -1.72 -5.12 -0.74
C ILE A 22 -1.02 -3.77 -0.59
N TRP A 23 -1.29 -3.09 0.51
CA TRP A 23 -0.51 -1.93 0.94
C TRP A 23 0.26 -2.28 2.21
N GLY A 24 1.49 -1.80 2.30
CA GLY A 24 2.30 -1.89 3.50
C GLY A 24 3.36 -0.80 3.54
N ALA A 25 3.90 -0.57 4.73
CA ALA A 25 5.06 0.30 4.91
C ALA A 25 6.08 -0.39 5.82
N PHE A 26 7.34 0.05 5.69
CA PHE A 26 8.45 -0.46 6.47
C PHE A 26 9.49 0.63 6.65
N SER A 27 10.38 0.42 7.62
CA SER A 27 11.51 1.26 7.96
C SER A 27 12.70 0.37 8.34
N PHE A 28 13.84 0.99 8.64
CA PHE A 28 14.97 0.27 9.24
C PHE A 28 14.59 -0.44 10.56
N ASN A 29 13.66 0.12 11.35
CA ASN A 29 13.30 -0.42 12.66
C ASN A 29 12.11 -1.41 12.62
N GLY A 30 11.58 -1.75 11.44
CA GLY A 30 10.54 -2.77 11.30
C GLY A 30 9.47 -2.46 10.26
N ILE A 31 8.42 -3.28 10.26
CA ILE A 31 7.31 -3.26 9.29
C ILE A 31 5.99 -2.86 9.96
N MET A 32 5.06 -2.36 9.15
CA MET A 32 3.64 -2.22 9.51
C MET A 32 2.85 -3.46 9.10
N GLU A 33 1.67 -3.63 9.68
CA GLU A 33 0.71 -4.64 9.25
C GLU A 33 0.23 -4.39 7.82
N LEU A 34 0.22 -5.44 7.00
CA LEU A 34 -0.21 -5.38 5.60
C LEU A 34 -1.73 -5.23 5.50
N GLN A 35 -2.17 -4.30 4.65
CA GLN A 35 -3.59 -4.02 4.39
C GLN A 35 -4.00 -4.55 3.02
N VAL A 36 -5.11 -5.28 2.95
CA VAL A 36 -5.72 -5.66 1.67
C VAL A 36 -6.45 -4.47 1.07
N VAL A 37 -6.12 -4.13 -0.18
CA VAL A 37 -6.77 -3.09 -0.96
C VAL A 37 -7.75 -3.74 -1.92
N GLN A 38 -9.05 -3.49 -1.73
CA GLN A 38 -10.09 -4.08 -2.57
C GLN A 38 -10.31 -3.27 -3.84
N GLY A 39 -10.30 -3.95 -4.98
CA GLY A 39 -10.63 -3.38 -6.29
C GLY A 39 -9.71 -2.24 -6.72
N ARG A 40 -10.22 -1.37 -7.59
CA ARG A 40 -9.48 -0.19 -8.06
C ARG A 40 -9.48 0.87 -6.97
N GLN A 41 -8.30 1.18 -6.44
CA GLN A 41 -8.15 2.22 -5.43
C GLN A 41 -8.47 3.61 -6.00
N THR A 42 -9.24 4.39 -5.25
CA THR A 42 -9.50 5.82 -5.47
C THR A 42 -8.66 6.65 -4.50
N ALA A 43 -8.59 7.97 -4.68
CA ALA A 43 -7.90 8.84 -3.73
C ALA A 43 -8.53 8.80 -2.33
N ALA A 44 -9.87 8.82 -2.24
CA ALA A 44 -10.58 8.66 -0.98
C ALA A 44 -10.31 7.29 -0.33
N GLY A 45 -10.37 6.21 -1.11
CA GLY A 45 -10.06 4.87 -0.61
C GLY A 45 -8.59 4.70 -0.21
N TYR A 46 -7.67 5.49 -0.78
CA TYR A 46 -6.29 5.55 -0.33
C TYR A 46 -6.18 6.19 1.05
N VAL A 47 -6.83 7.34 1.27
CA VAL A 47 -6.86 8.02 2.59
C VAL A 47 -7.49 7.12 3.66
N ASP A 48 -8.63 6.48 3.36
CA ASP A 48 -9.29 5.56 4.29
C ASP A 48 -8.38 4.39 4.68
N MET A 49 -7.63 3.86 3.71
CA MET A 49 -6.67 2.78 3.96
C MET A 49 -5.51 3.26 4.85
N LEU A 50 -4.96 4.46 4.62
CA LEU A 50 -3.91 5.03 5.49
C LEU A 50 -4.40 5.23 6.92
N GLN A 51 -5.66 5.63 7.10
CA GLN A 51 -6.29 5.75 8.41
C GLN A 51 -6.47 4.38 9.08
N ARG A 52 -6.99 3.39 8.36
CA ARG A 52 -7.14 2.01 8.87
C ARG A 52 -5.80 1.39 9.27
N ALA A 53 -4.76 1.65 8.48
CA ALA A 53 -3.38 1.23 8.77
C ALA A 53 -2.75 1.97 9.96
N SER A 54 -3.44 2.97 10.54
CA SER A 54 -2.92 3.80 11.64
C SER A 54 -1.59 4.48 11.32
N LEU A 55 -1.39 4.92 10.06
CA LEU A 55 -0.11 5.45 9.58
C LEU A 55 0.48 6.54 10.49
N LEU A 56 -0.35 7.45 10.99
CA LEU A 56 0.12 8.57 11.84
C LEU A 56 0.64 8.12 13.22
N THR A 57 0.19 6.97 13.72
CA THR A 57 0.66 6.38 14.99
C THR A 57 1.85 5.46 14.74
N GLU A 58 1.82 4.72 13.63
CA GLU A 58 2.85 3.75 13.28
C GLU A 58 4.13 4.41 12.72
N GLY A 59 4.02 5.55 12.05
CA GLY A 59 5.15 6.33 11.54
C GLY A 59 6.15 6.68 12.66
N PRO A 60 5.74 7.35 13.74
CA PRO A 60 6.62 7.63 14.88
C PRO A 60 7.14 6.38 15.58
N ARG A 61 6.33 5.32 15.67
CA ARG A 61 6.74 4.03 16.26
C ARG A 61 7.91 3.41 15.49
N LEU A 62 7.92 3.56 14.16
CA LEU A 62 8.91 2.96 13.28
C LEU A 62 10.12 3.87 13.01
N CYS A 63 9.92 5.18 12.95
CA CYS A 63 10.94 6.11 12.45
C CYS A 63 11.28 7.25 13.43
N GLY A 64 10.64 7.31 14.59
CA GLY A 64 10.78 8.41 15.55
C GLY A 64 9.96 9.65 15.19
N ASN A 65 10.05 10.70 15.99
CA ASN A 65 9.17 11.87 15.87
C ASN A 65 9.35 12.65 14.55
N ASP A 66 10.54 12.60 13.93
CA ASP A 66 10.87 13.29 12.68
C ASP A 66 10.69 12.38 11.44
N TRP A 67 9.75 11.45 11.51
CA TRP A 67 9.50 10.50 10.42
C TRP A 67 8.99 11.18 9.15
N VAL A 68 9.39 10.62 8.01
CA VAL A 68 8.92 11.05 6.68
C VAL A 68 8.18 9.91 6.01
N PHE A 69 7.00 10.21 5.48
CA PHE A 69 6.23 9.25 4.68
C PHE A 69 6.67 9.31 3.22
N GLN A 70 7.16 8.19 2.68
CA GLN A 70 7.52 8.07 1.26
C GLN A 70 6.53 7.16 0.52
N GLN A 71 6.05 7.65 -0.62
CA GLN A 71 5.16 6.95 -1.55
C GLN A 71 5.58 7.27 -2.99
N ASP A 72 5.08 6.49 -3.95
CA ASP A 72 5.25 6.81 -5.37
C ASP A 72 4.34 7.98 -5.81
N ASN A 73 4.47 8.43 -7.05
CA ASN A 73 3.66 9.51 -7.62
C ASN A 73 2.39 8.98 -8.34
N ALA A 74 1.78 7.88 -7.86
CA ALA A 74 0.53 7.42 -8.44
C ALA A 74 -0.55 8.52 -8.36
N ALA A 75 -1.38 8.62 -9.41
CA ALA A 75 -2.41 9.67 -9.51
C ALA A 75 -3.40 9.69 -8.32
N VAL A 76 -3.57 8.56 -7.61
CA VAL A 76 -4.42 8.48 -6.42
C VAL A 76 -3.82 9.14 -5.18
N HIS A 77 -2.50 9.38 -5.16
CA HIS A 77 -1.81 10.04 -4.05
C HIS A 77 -1.87 11.58 -4.16
N ASN A 78 -2.08 12.10 -5.37
CA ASN A 78 -2.22 13.53 -5.63
C ASN A 78 -3.37 13.76 -6.62
N PRO A 79 -4.64 13.65 -6.17
CA PRO A 79 -5.78 13.97 -7.02
C PRO A 79 -5.70 15.45 -7.41
N LEU A 80 -5.72 15.72 -8.71
CA LEU A 80 -5.85 17.08 -9.26
C LEU A 80 -7.15 17.74 -8.81
#